data_AF-A0A352DBL4-F1
#
_entry.id   AF-A0A352DBL4-F1
#
_cell.length_a   1.000
_cell.length_b   1.000
_cell.length_c   1.000
_cell.angle_alpha   90.00
_cell.angle_beta   90.00
_cell.angle_gamma   90.00
#
_symmetry.space_group_name_H-M   'P 1'
#
loop_
_entity.id
_entity.type
_entity.pdbx_description
1 polymer ?
#
loop_
_entity_poly.entity_id
_entity_poly.type
_entity_poly.pdbx_seq_one_letter_code
_entity_poly.pdbx_strand_id
1 'polypeptide(L)' 'MAALGRRVFTSAELGAVSARSCSVVSQGLAVMQRQGLALRLGHGLWSAGAEPPGQYEVVPHLLPKQRVYVSFTSALHLH' A
#
# COMPACT_ATOMS: atom_id res chain seq x y z
N MET A 1 2.42 19.59 -3.51
CA MET A 1 1.46 18.46 -3.66
C MET A 1 2.04 17.27 -2.92
N ALA A 2 1.32 16.69 -1.95
CA ALA A 2 1.78 15.47 -1.30
C ALA A 2 1.73 14.32 -2.32
N ALA A 3 2.79 13.53 -2.44
CA ALA A 3 2.81 12.31 -3.24
C ALA A 3 3.07 11.15 -2.28
N LEU A 4 2.43 10.00 -2.52
CA LEU A 4 2.64 8.82 -1.67
C LEU A 4 4.10 8.34 -1.76
N GLY A 5 4.78 8.51 -2.92
CA GLY A 5 6.21 8.24 -3.08
C GLY A 5 6.62 6.77 -2.92
N ARG A 6 5.65 5.88 -2.64
CA ARG A 6 5.83 4.45 -2.42
C ARG A 6 4.75 3.67 -3.13
N ARG A 7 5.04 2.40 -3.39
CA ARG A 7 4.16 1.50 -4.14
C ARG A 7 3.00 0.97 -3.29
N VAL A 8 3.23 0.69 -2.02
CA VAL A 8 2.20 0.19 -1.08
C VAL A 8 1.60 1.35 -0.28
N PHE A 9 0.27 1.42 -0.22
CA PHE A 9 -0.44 2.51 0.45
C PHE A 9 -1.82 2.08 0.95
N THR A 10 -2.38 2.85 1.87
CA THR A 10 -3.75 2.63 2.36
C THR A 10 -4.77 3.50 1.64
N SER A 11 -6.04 3.07 1.62
CA SER A 11 -7.16 3.89 1.15
C SER A 11 -7.26 5.23 1.90
N ALA A 12 -6.90 5.24 3.19
CA ALA A 12 -6.90 6.45 4.00
C ALA A 12 -5.81 7.44 3.55
N GLU A 13 -4.60 6.94 3.27
CA GLU A 13 -3.49 7.76 2.78
C GLU A 13 -3.79 8.34 1.39
N LEU A 14 -4.37 7.53 0.50
CA LEU A 14 -4.78 8.02 -0.82
C LEU A 14 -5.88 9.08 -0.72
N GLY A 15 -6.85 8.90 0.20
CA GLY A 15 -7.87 9.90 0.48
C GLY A 15 -7.30 11.21 1.01
N ALA A 16 -6.34 11.14 1.94
CA ALA A 16 -5.66 12.31 2.48
C ALA A 16 -4.88 13.07 1.39
N VAL A 17 -4.17 12.36 0.51
CA VAL A 17 -3.40 12.97 -0.58
C VAL A 17 -4.29 13.57 -1.67
N SER A 18 -5.39 12.88 -2.01
CA SER A 18 -6.30 13.31 -3.08
C SER A 18 -7.38 14.31 -2.63
N ALA A 19 -7.48 14.58 -1.33
CA ALA A 19 -8.56 15.36 -0.71
C ALA A 19 -9.96 14.86 -1.12
N ARG A 20 -10.13 13.54 -1.26
CA ARG A 20 -11.39 12.89 -1.63
C ARG A 20 -11.98 12.10 -0.46
N SER A 21 -13.29 11.91 -0.49
CA SER A 21 -13.98 11.07 0.48
C SER A 21 -13.59 9.59 0.31
N CYS A 22 -13.72 8.82 1.39
CA CYS A 22 -13.42 7.38 1.39
C CYS A 22 -14.20 6.60 0.32
N SER A 23 -15.46 7.00 0.06
CA SER A 23 -16.31 6.37 -0.97
C SER A 23 -15.75 6.58 -2.37
N VAL A 24 -15.36 7.81 -2.72
CA VAL A 24 -14.77 8.15 -4.02
C VAL A 24 -13.45 7.41 -4.21
N VAL A 25 -12.60 7.37 -3.18
CA VAL A 25 -11.33 6.65 -3.21
C VAL A 25 -11.54 5.16 -3.44
N SER A 26 -12.47 4.54 -2.72
CA SER A 26 -12.74 3.10 -2.84
C SER A 26 -13.28 2.74 -4.23
N GLN A 27 -14.20 3.56 -4.77
CA GLN A 27 -14.70 3.38 -6.13
C GLN A 27 -13.60 3.55 -7.18
N GLY A 28 -12.76 4.58 -7.03
CA GLY A 28 -11.61 4.81 -7.91
C GLY A 28 -10.62 3.64 -7.89
N LEU A 29 -10.29 3.13 -6.69
CA LEU A 29 -9.40 1.98 -6.55
C LEU A 29 -9.99 0.70 -7.17
N ALA A 30 -11.31 0.49 -7.09
CA ALA A 30 -11.97 -0.63 -7.77
C ALA A 30 -11.93 -0.52 -9.30
N VAL A 31 -11.94 0.71 -9.85
CA VAL A 31 -11.72 0.94 -11.29
C VAL A 31 -10.26 0.68 -11.65
N MET A 32 -9.31 1.25 -10.91
CA MET A 32 -7.88 1.07 -11.13
C MET A 32 -7.47 -0.41 -11.05
N GLN A 33 -8.08 -1.17 -10.14
CA GLN A 33 -7.85 -2.61 -10.02
C GLN A 33 -8.26 -3.36 -11.29
N ARG A 34 -9.43 -3.05 -11.85
CA ARG A 34 -9.89 -3.64 -13.11
C ARG A 34 -9.01 -3.29 -14.30
N GLN A 35 -8.30 -2.15 -14.23
CA GLN A 35 -7.36 -1.69 -15.25
C GLN A 35 -5.92 -2.19 -15.02
N GLY A 36 -5.66 -2.98 -13.96
CA GLY A 36 -4.31 -3.43 -13.61
C GLY A 36 -3.38 -2.33 -13.07
N LEU A 37 -3.95 -1.18 -12.68
CA LEU A 37 -3.20 -0.04 -12.14
C LEU A 37 -3.08 -0.06 -10.62
N ALA A 38 -3.85 -0.93 -9.95
CA ALA A 38 -3.75 -1.16 -8.52
C ALA A 38 -4.04 -2.63 -8.18
N LEU A 39 -3.35 -3.16 -7.18
CA LEU A 39 -3.57 -4.50 -6.66
C LEU A 39 -4.08 -4.39 -5.22
N ARG A 40 -5.20 -5.06 -4.91
CA ARG A 40 -5.72 -5.14 -3.54
C ARG A 40 -4.93 -6.19 -2.75
N LEU A 41 -4.25 -5.75 -1.70
CA LEU A 41 -3.45 -6.64 -0.84
C LEU A 41 -4.22 -7.12 0.39
N GLY A 42 -5.24 -6.37 0.83
CA GLY A 42 -6.00 -6.67 2.04
C GLY A 42 -7.02 -5.61 2.41
N HIS A 43 -7.43 -5.57 3.68
CA HIS A 43 -8.41 -4.61 4.18
C HIS A 43 -7.84 -3.18 4.14
N GLY A 44 -8.28 -2.38 3.16
CA GLY A 44 -7.84 -0.99 2.99
C GLY A 44 -6.41 -0.82 2.49
N LEU A 45 -5.73 -1.90 2.11
CA LEU A 45 -4.32 -1.92 1.68
C LEU A 45 -4.20 -2.23 0.19
N TRP A 46 -3.39 -1.43 -0.50
CA TRP A 46 -3.25 -1.43 -1.94
C TRP A 46 -1.78 -1.33 -2.36
N SER A 47 -1.46 -1.89 -3.51
CA SER A 47 -0.20 -1.69 -4.24
C SER A 47 -0.48 -0.97 -5.55
N ALA A 48 0.41 -0.09 -5.98
CA ALA A 48 0.41 0.47 -7.31
C ALA A 48 0.91 -0.56 -8.34
N GLY A 49 0.18 -0.68 -9.45
CA GLY A 49 0.41 -1.66 -10.51
C GLY A 49 -0.28 -3.01 -10.25
N ALA A 50 -0.15 -3.90 -11.23
CA ALA A 50 -0.73 -5.25 -11.19
C ALA A 50 0.14 -6.26 -10.44
N GLU A 51 1.46 -6.03 -10.44
CA GLU A 51 2.40 -6.97 -9.83
C GLU A 51 2.36 -6.90 -8.30
N PRO A 52 2.60 -8.02 -7.60
CA PRO A 52 2.79 -8.02 -6.17
C PRO A 52 3.97 -7.11 -5.76
N PRO A 53 3.86 -6.35 -4.66
CA PRO A 53 5.00 -5.64 -4.09
C PRO A 53 6.00 -6.61 -3.45
N GLY A 54 7.21 -6.14 -3.18
CA GLY A 54 8.16 -6.93 -2.39
C GLY A 54 7.59 -7.27 -1.02
N GLN A 55 7.90 -8.47 -0.51
CA GLN A 55 7.33 -8.99 0.74
C GLN A 55 7.53 -8.04 1.93
N TYR A 56 8.66 -7.34 1.97
CA TYR A 56 9.02 -6.41 3.03
C TYR A 56 8.41 -5.00 2.88
N GLU A 57 7.95 -4.62 1.68
CA GLU A 57 7.27 -3.34 1.46
C GLU A 57 5.90 -3.28 2.16
N VAL A 58 5.30 -4.44 2.44
CA VAL A 58 3.98 -4.57 3.06
C VAL A 58 4.05 -4.48 4.58
N VAL A 59 5.17 -4.87 5.18
CA VAL A 59 5.34 -5.01 6.65
C VAL A 59 4.99 -3.73 7.42
N PRO A 60 5.41 -2.51 7.02
CA PRO A 60 5.07 -1.28 7.73
C PRO A 60 3.56 -1.02 7.82
N HIS A 61 2.79 -1.55 6.87
CA HIS A 61 1.34 -1.35 6.80
C HIS A 61 0.54 -2.39 7.59
N LEU A 62 1.13 -3.56 7.87
CA LEU A 62 0.49 -4.60 8.69
C LEU A 62 0.53 -4.26 10.18
N LEU A 63 1.60 -3.58 10.62
CA LEU A 63 1.87 -3.30 12.02
C LEU A 63 2.11 -1.80 12.25
N PRO A 64 1.16 -0.91 11.86
CA PRO A 64 1.40 0.53 11.75
C PRO A 64 1.66 1.23 13.09
N LYS A 65 1.34 0.59 14.22
CA LYS A 65 1.50 1.15 15.58
C LYS A 65 2.71 0.58 16.33
N GLN A 66 3.46 -0.33 15.72
CA GLN A 66 4.55 -1.04 16.37
C GLN A 66 5.84 -0.84 15.58
N ARG A 67 6.96 -0.71 16.29
CA ARG A 67 8.27 -0.85 15.67
C ARG A 67 8.52 -2.34 15.45
N VAL A 68 8.68 -2.73 14.20
CA VAL A 68 8.88 -4.13 13.81
C VAL A 68 10.26 -4.25 13.19
N TYR A 69 10.98 -5.26 13.64
CA TYR A 69 12.26 -5.66 13.06
C TYR A 69 12.05 -7.00 12.38
N VAL A 70 12.68 -7.17 11.22
CA VAL A 70 12.78 -8.49 10.60
C VAL A 70 13.84 -9.31 11.33
N SER A 71 13.76 -10.64 11.27
CA SER A 71 14.81 -11.50 11.86
C SER A 71 16.16 -11.23 11.19
N PHE A 72 17.25 -11.65 11.85
CA PHE A 72 18.60 -11.53 11.27
C PHE A 72 18.70 -12.17 9.88
N THR A 73 18.11 -13.36 9.69
CA THR A 73 18.11 -14.05 8.40
C THR A 73 17.33 -13.29 7.34
N SER A 74 16.17 -12.70 7.67
CA SER A 74 15.42 -11.84 6.76
C SER A 74 16.17 -10.54 6.44
N ALA A 75 16.90 -9.96 7.40
CA ALA A 75 17.74 -8.79 7.17
C ALA A 75 18.89 -9.09 6.21
N LEU A 76 19.52 -10.26 6.32
CA LEU A 76 20.53 -10.72 5.35
C LEU A 76 19.96 -10.95 3.95
N HIS A 77 18.67 -11.26 3.81
CA HIS A 77 18.04 -11.39 2.49
C HIS A 77 17.73 -10.03 1.83
N LEU A 78 17.65 -8.97 2.62
CA LEU A 78 17.37 -7.61 2.15
C LEU A 78 18.64 -6.88 1.64
N HIS A 79 19.83 -7.40 1.92
CA HIS A 79 21.14 -6.79 1.65
C HIS A 79 22.06 -7.73 0.90
#